data_AF-A0A7X3U0I3-F1
#
_entry.id   AF-A0A7X3U0I3-F1
#
_cell.length_a   1.000
_cell.length_b   1.000
_cell.length_c   1.000
_cell.angle_alpha   90.00
_cell.angle_beta   90.00
_cell.angle_gamma   90.00
#
_symmetry.space_group_name_H-M   'P 1'
#
loop_
_entity.id
_entity.type
_entity.pdbx_description
1 polymer ?
#
loop_
_entity_poly.entity_id
_entity_poly.type
_entity_poly.pdbx_seq_one_letter_code
_entity_poly.pdbx_strand_id
1 'polypeptide(L)'
;MLPAHLAQEGRHMARICNACRYCEGLCPVFPAIERRLDFAETDLSYLANLCHDCGECLDACQYAPPHPFGVDMPRMLAAVRRASYRRYAWPARAGALFSRHGLALLLGAAAAPLLFSIVLGLMVGTDVFLAPHDDAAGGFYRVMPHAVMVGLFGAVGTWSVVALAVGLRRCWRDQPATPGESISWGAAHGALREALT
;
A
#
# COMPACT_ATOMS: atom_id res chain seq x y z
N MET A 1 9.30 -11.97 2.79
CA MET A 1 10.69 -11.57 3.04
C MET A 1 11.09 -10.53 2.01
N LEU A 2 11.91 -9.57 2.43
CA LEU A 2 12.51 -8.60 1.51
C LEU A 2 13.56 -9.31 0.63
N PRO A 3 13.85 -8.80 -0.58
CA PRO A 3 15.02 -9.25 -1.33
C PRO A 3 16.29 -9.08 -0.49
N ALA A 4 17.17 -10.09 -0.46
CA ALA A 4 18.33 -10.11 0.44
C ALA A 4 19.25 -8.88 0.27
N HIS A 5 19.50 -8.46 -0.97
CA HIS A 5 20.30 -7.27 -1.27
C HIS A 5 19.67 -6.00 -0.66
N LEU A 6 18.36 -5.82 -0.81
CA LEU A 6 17.64 -4.66 -0.31
C LEU A 6 17.63 -4.62 1.22
N ALA A 7 17.50 -5.78 1.86
CA ALA A 7 17.57 -5.88 3.32
C ALA A 7 18.99 -5.55 3.84
N GLN A 8 20.03 -5.97 3.13
CA GLN A 8 21.42 -5.68 3.48
C GLN A 8 21.76 -4.20 3.29
N GLU A 9 21.37 -3.62 2.16
CA GLU A 9 21.54 -2.20 1.85
C GLU A 9 20.79 -1.31 2.85
N GLY A 10 19.52 -1.64 3.11
CA GLY A 10 18.71 -0.92 4.09
C GLY A 10 19.32 -0.96 5.49
N ARG A 11 19.83 -2.12 5.94
CA ARG A 11 20.57 -2.24 7.21
C ARG A 11 21.80 -1.35 7.24
N HIS A 12 22.60 -1.38 6.19
CA HIS A 12 23.84 -0.61 6.13
C HIS A 12 23.58 0.89 6.23
N MET A 13 22.69 1.40 5.38
CA MET A 13 22.39 2.81 5.35
C MET A 13 21.64 3.29 6.60
N ALA A 14 20.73 2.49 7.16
CA ALA A 14 20.03 2.84 8.41
C ALA A 14 20.99 2.94 9.60
N ARG A 15 22.02 2.09 9.66
CA ARG A 15 23.08 2.21 10.67
C ARG A 15 23.90 3.49 10.51
N ILE A 16 24.25 3.87 9.28
CA ILE A 16 24.96 5.14 9.03
C ILE A 16 24.08 6.33 9.43
N CYS A 17 22.80 6.29 9.04
CA CYS A 17 21.82 7.32 9.39
C CYS A 17 21.70 7.49 10.92
N ASN A 18 21.52 6.38 11.64
CA ASN A 18 21.39 6.39 13.11
C ASN A 18 22.70 6.75 13.83
N ALA A 19 23.86 6.49 13.22
CA ALA A 19 25.14 6.89 13.79
C ALA A 19 25.43 8.39 13.60
N CYS A 20 25.08 8.95 12.44
CA CYS A 20 25.40 10.33 12.09
C CYS A 20 24.46 11.35 12.75
N ARG A 21 23.14 11.06 12.75
CA ARG A 21 22.08 11.88 13.36
C ARG A 21 22.01 13.36 12.94
N TYR A 22 22.80 13.79 11.95
CA TYR A 22 22.90 15.20 11.57
C TYR A 22 21.56 15.82 11.15
N CYS A 23 20.74 15.07 10.41
CA CYS A 23 19.43 15.51 9.92
C CYS A 23 18.25 15.00 10.78
N GLU A 24 18.49 14.58 12.03
CA GLU A 24 17.44 13.97 12.85
C GLU A 24 16.23 14.88 13.09
N GLY A 25 16.45 16.19 13.24
CA GLY A 25 15.39 17.18 13.44
C GLY A 25 14.54 17.45 12.19
N LEU A 26 14.97 16.98 11.01
CA LEU A 26 14.27 17.16 9.74
C LEU A 26 13.41 15.95 9.37
N CYS A 27 13.63 14.80 10.01
CA CYS A 27 12.99 13.55 9.65
C CYS A 27 12.03 13.07 10.75
N PRO A 28 10.69 13.12 10.53
CA PRO A 28 9.72 12.61 11.49
C PRO A 28 9.84 11.11 11.80
N VAL A 29 10.56 10.37 10.95
CA VAL A 29 10.81 8.93 11.14
C VAL A 29 11.97 8.68 12.11
N PHE A 30 12.82 9.67 12.35
CA PHE A 30 14.05 9.51 13.14
C PHE A 30 13.82 8.99 14.57
N PRO A 31 12.79 9.44 15.32
CA PRO A 31 12.47 8.88 16.64
C PRO A 31 12.24 7.37 16.64
N ALA A 32 11.77 6.80 15.52
CA ALA A 32 11.67 5.36 15.36
C ALA A 32 13.01 4.70 14.98
N ILE A 33 13.86 5.39 14.23
CA ILE A 33 15.20 4.92 13.83
C ILE A 33 16.11 4.78 15.06
N GLU A 34 16.14 5.78 15.95
CA GLU A 34 17.06 5.79 17.10
C GLU A 34 16.82 4.66 18.11
N ARG A 35 15.60 4.10 18.13
CA ARG A 35 15.21 2.99 19.01
C ARG A 35 15.66 1.62 18.48
N ARG A 36 16.42 1.58 17.38
CA ARG A 36 16.80 0.35 16.66
C ARG A 36 18.31 0.28 16.45
N LEU A 37 18.87 -0.91 16.68
CA LEU A 37 20.29 -1.17 16.52
C LEU A 37 20.57 -2.08 15.31
N ASP A 38 19.79 -3.16 15.16
CA ASP A 38 20.08 -4.21 14.18
C ASP A 38 19.43 -3.97 12.81
N PHE A 39 18.33 -3.22 12.78
CA PHE A 39 17.50 -2.93 11.60
C PHE A 39 17.07 -4.21 10.87
N ALA A 40 16.34 -5.10 11.58
CA ALA A 40 15.80 -6.32 10.97
C ALA A 40 14.86 -5.99 9.79
N GLU A 41 14.50 -6.99 8.97
CA GLU A 41 13.58 -6.75 7.83
C GLU A 41 12.24 -6.13 8.25
N THR A 42 11.75 -6.50 9.43
CA THR A 42 10.51 -5.99 10.01
C THR A 42 10.66 -4.54 10.46
N ASP A 43 11.82 -4.15 10.99
CA ASP A 43 12.15 -2.75 11.29
C ASP A 43 12.20 -1.90 10.03
N LEU A 44 12.91 -2.35 9.00
CA LEU A 44 12.98 -1.64 7.72
C LEU A 44 11.58 -1.48 7.10
N SER A 45 10.76 -2.53 7.17
CA SER A 45 9.37 -2.49 6.69
C SER A 45 8.53 -1.51 7.50
N TYR A 46 8.70 -1.44 8.82
CA TYR A 46 8.02 -0.49 9.69
C TYR A 46 8.43 0.95 9.36
N LEU A 47 9.73 1.25 9.35
CA LEU A 47 10.27 2.57 9.01
C LEU A 47 9.84 3.04 7.62
N ALA A 48 9.79 2.13 6.65
CA ALA A 48 9.36 2.42 5.29
C ALA A 48 7.90 2.87 5.19
N ASN A 49 7.04 2.41 6.11
CA ASN A 49 5.63 2.81 6.17
C ASN A 49 5.39 4.03 7.08
N LEU A 50 6.39 4.50 7.82
CA LEU A 50 6.39 5.82 8.48
C LEU A 50 6.94 6.92 7.56
N CYS A 51 7.75 6.57 6.56
CA CYS A 51 8.36 7.52 5.65
C CYS A 51 7.36 8.11 4.65
N HIS A 52 7.30 9.44 4.60
CA HIS A 52 6.49 10.21 3.66
C HIS A 52 7.22 10.61 2.37
N ASP A 53 8.50 10.23 2.22
CA ASP A 53 9.29 10.48 0.99
C ASP A 53 9.46 11.99 0.69
N CYS A 54 9.53 12.83 1.72
CA CYS A 54 9.63 14.29 1.57
C CYS A 54 11.00 14.79 1.07
N GLY A 55 12.07 14.01 1.24
CA GLY A 55 13.41 14.33 0.72
C GLY A 55 14.29 15.22 1.61
N GLU A 56 13.76 15.88 2.63
CA GLU A 56 14.52 16.87 3.41
C GLU A 56 15.75 16.29 4.13
N CYS A 57 15.64 15.04 4.60
CA CYS A 57 16.79 14.34 5.20
C CYS A 57 17.89 13.99 4.19
N LEU A 58 17.55 13.84 2.90
CA LEU A 58 18.49 13.59 1.81
C LEU A 58 19.23 14.88 1.43
N ASP A 59 18.50 15.99 1.31
CA ASP A 59 19.07 17.30 0.99
C ASP A 59 20.10 17.75 2.03
N ALA A 60 19.86 17.46 3.31
CA ALA A 60 20.78 17.78 4.41
C ALA A 60 21.84 16.70 4.69
N CYS A 61 21.84 15.56 3.98
CA CYS A 61 22.69 14.42 4.34
C CYS A 61 24.16 14.65 3.97
N GLN A 62 25.05 14.54 4.96
CA GLN A 62 26.51 14.60 4.76
C GLN A 62 27.06 13.46 3.87
N TYR A 63 26.28 12.38 3.75
CA TYR A 63 26.65 11.16 3.04
C TYR A 63 25.76 10.87 1.84
N ALA A 64 24.96 11.85 1.38
CA ALA A 64 24.20 11.75 0.14
C ALA A 64 25.14 11.49 -1.06
N PRO A 65 24.65 10.85 -2.13
CA PRO A 65 25.39 10.77 -3.39
C PRO A 65 25.88 12.17 -3.83
N PRO A 66 27.12 12.31 -4.33
CA PRO A 66 28.04 11.25 -4.78
C PRO A 66 28.99 10.70 -3.70
N HIS A 67 28.78 10.97 -2.40
CA HIS A 67 29.62 10.43 -1.34
C HIS A 67 29.72 8.88 -1.43
N PRO A 68 30.86 8.24 -1.12
CA PRO A 68 31.03 6.79 -1.27
C PRO A 68 30.03 5.91 -0.50
N PHE A 69 29.46 6.42 0.59
CA PHE A 69 28.37 5.73 1.32
C PHE A 69 27.00 5.81 0.61
N GLY A 70 26.80 6.81 -0.25
CA GLY A 70 25.62 6.95 -1.12
C GLY A 70 24.27 6.88 -0.39
N VAL A 71 24.16 7.48 0.79
CA VAL A 71 22.97 7.36 1.66
C VAL A 71 21.78 8.07 1.02
N ASP A 72 20.81 7.29 0.55
CA ASP A 72 19.52 7.76 0.03
C ASP A 72 18.37 7.04 0.76
N MET A 73 18.00 7.58 1.94
CA MET A 73 16.90 7.06 2.77
C MET A 73 15.52 7.09 2.14
N PRO A 74 15.10 8.19 1.50
CA PRO A 74 13.82 8.23 0.80
C PRO A 74 13.72 7.08 -0.23
N ARG A 75 14.72 6.93 -1.12
CA ARG A 75 14.71 5.90 -2.17
C ARG A 75 14.75 4.48 -1.60
N MET A 76 15.62 4.22 -0.63
CA MET A 76 15.75 2.90 0.00
C MET A 76 14.43 2.50 0.69
N LEU A 77 13.86 3.39 1.51
CA LEU A 77 12.60 3.14 2.20
C LEU A 77 11.44 3.01 1.22
N ALA A 78 11.41 3.77 0.13
CA ALA A 78 10.41 3.60 -0.93
C ALA A 78 10.49 2.22 -1.60
N ALA A 79 11.70 1.69 -1.82
CA ALA A 79 11.90 0.34 -2.34
C ALA A 79 11.42 -0.74 -1.35
N VAL A 80 11.76 -0.60 -0.06
CA VAL A 80 11.29 -1.49 1.01
C VAL A 80 9.76 -1.44 1.13
N ARG A 81 9.15 -0.24 1.06
CA ARG A 81 7.69 -0.05 1.09
C ARG A 81 7.01 -0.82 -0.04
N ARG A 82 7.48 -0.69 -1.29
CA ARG A 82 6.95 -1.45 -2.43
C ARG A 82 7.06 -2.97 -2.23
N ALA A 83 8.18 -3.45 -1.69
CA ALA A 83 8.36 -4.87 -1.39
C ALA A 83 7.40 -5.34 -0.27
N SER A 84 7.17 -4.51 0.75
CA SER A 84 6.24 -4.80 1.84
C SER A 84 4.78 -4.89 1.36
N TYR A 85 4.35 -4.01 0.46
CA TYR A 85 3.00 -4.05 -0.12
C TYR A 85 2.76 -5.35 -0.89
N ARG A 86 3.74 -5.81 -1.67
CA ARG A 86 3.65 -7.09 -2.38
C ARG A 86 3.57 -8.27 -1.42
N ARG A 87 4.33 -8.24 -0.31
CA ARG A 87 4.31 -9.27 0.73
C ARG A 87 2.95 -9.39 1.41
N TYR A 88 2.33 -8.26 1.73
CA TYR A 88 1.07 -8.24 2.49
C TYR A 88 -0.19 -8.31 1.62
N ALA A 89 -0.07 -8.08 0.31
CA ALA A 89 -1.19 -8.16 -0.63
C ALA A 89 -1.95 -9.49 -0.55
N TRP A 90 -3.28 -9.41 -0.63
CA TRP A 90 -4.16 -10.56 -0.75
C TRP A 90 -5.14 -10.37 -1.92
N PRO A 91 -5.35 -11.40 -2.75
CA PRO A 91 -4.63 -12.69 -2.78
C PRO A 91 -3.17 -12.52 -3.26
N ALA A 92 -2.27 -13.42 -2.86
CA ALA A 92 -0.84 -13.29 -3.14
C ALA A 92 -0.52 -13.19 -4.65
N ARG A 93 -1.29 -13.87 -5.50
CA ARG A 93 -1.17 -13.79 -6.97
C ARG A 93 -1.45 -12.39 -7.52
N ALA A 94 -2.39 -11.66 -6.91
CA ALA A 94 -2.67 -10.26 -7.29
C ALA A 94 -1.49 -9.34 -6.93
N GLY A 95 -0.81 -9.60 -5.81
CA GLY A 95 0.44 -8.90 -5.45
C GLY A 95 1.59 -9.14 -6.44
N ALA A 96 1.66 -10.33 -7.04
CA ALA A 96 2.61 -10.61 -8.12
C ALA A 96 2.25 -9.88 -9.42
N LEU A 97 0.97 -9.82 -9.77
CA LEU A 97 0.49 -9.05 -10.92
C LEU A 97 0.76 -7.55 -10.76
N PHE A 98 0.67 -7.03 -9.53
CA PHE A 98 1.03 -5.65 -9.21
C PHE A 98 2.44 -5.35 -9.74
N SER A 99 3.43 -6.25 -9.62
CA SER A 99 4.79 -5.99 -10.14
C SER A 99 4.90 -5.65 -11.64
N ARG A 100 3.88 -5.95 -12.44
CA ARG A 100 3.78 -5.63 -13.87
C ARG A 100 2.84 -4.45 -14.15
N HIS A 101 2.85 -3.48 -13.22
CA HIS A 101 1.91 -2.37 -13.05
C HIS A 101 1.38 -1.75 -14.35
N GLY A 102 2.23 -1.48 -15.35
CA GLY A 102 1.81 -0.80 -16.58
C GLY A 102 0.88 -1.62 -17.46
N LEU A 103 1.33 -2.80 -17.92
CA LEU A 103 0.56 -3.59 -18.89
C LEU A 103 -0.69 -4.21 -18.27
N ALA A 104 -0.60 -4.69 -17.03
CA ALA A 104 -1.74 -5.29 -16.35
C ALA A 104 -2.87 -4.26 -16.12
N LEU A 105 -2.50 -3.01 -15.80
CA LEU A 105 -3.47 -1.93 -15.61
C LEU A 105 -4.14 -1.54 -16.93
N LEU A 106 -3.36 -1.39 -18.01
CA LEU A 106 -3.91 -1.06 -19.34
C LEU A 106 -4.84 -2.16 -19.86
N LEU A 107 -4.41 -3.43 -19.78
CA LEU A 107 -5.23 -4.56 -20.19
C LEU A 107 -6.49 -4.68 -19.32
N GLY A 108 -6.39 -4.48 -18.01
CA GLY A 108 -7.54 -4.48 -17.12
C GLY A 108 -8.53 -3.34 -17.43
N ALA A 109 -8.02 -2.13 -17.66
CA ALA A 109 -8.84 -0.96 -17.99
C ALA A 109 -9.60 -1.11 -19.31
N ALA A 110 -9.04 -1.83 -20.30
CA ALA A 110 -9.72 -2.13 -21.55
C ALA A 110 -10.65 -3.35 -21.44
N ALA A 111 -10.19 -4.44 -20.80
CA ALA A 111 -10.91 -5.69 -20.76
C ALA A 111 -12.12 -5.65 -19.82
N ALA A 112 -12.04 -4.96 -18.68
CA ALA A 112 -13.12 -4.90 -17.70
C ALA A 112 -14.43 -4.29 -18.25
N PRO A 113 -14.43 -3.07 -18.85
CA PRO A 113 -15.65 -2.50 -19.43
C PRO A 113 -16.14 -3.30 -20.64
N LEU A 114 -15.23 -3.84 -21.46
CA LEU A 114 -15.59 -4.68 -22.59
C LEU A 114 -16.31 -5.96 -22.15
N LEU A 115 -15.73 -6.70 -21.21
CA LEU A 115 -16.33 -7.91 -20.65
C LEU A 115 -17.65 -7.61 -19.95
N PHE A 116 -17.73 -6.50 -19.21
CA PHE A 116 -18.96 -6.06 -18.59
C PHE A 116 -20.07 -5.84 -19.62
N SER A 117 -19.79 -5.09 -20.70
CA SER A 117 -20.76 -4.84 -21.77
C SER A 117 -21.18 -6.12 -22.50
N ILE A 118 -20.25 -7.05 -22.76
CA ILE A 118 -20.57 -8.35 -23.37
C ILE A 118 -21.49 -9.16 -22.47
N VAL A 119 -21.15 -9.30 -21.18
CA VAL A 119 -21.94 -10.08 -20.22
C VAL A 119 -23.33 -9.46 -20.05
N LEU A 120 -23.41 -8.12 -19.97
CA LEU A 120 -24.69 -7.42 -19.86
C LEU A 120 -25.56 -7.64 -21.10
N GLY A 121 -24.98 -7.53 -22.31
CA GLY A 121 -25.69 -7.81 -23.56
C GLY A 121 -26.17 -9.26 -23.67
N LEU A 122 -25.39 -10.23 -23.16
CA LEU A 122 -25.80 -11.65 -23.11
C LEU A 122 -26.91 -11.92 -22.09
N MET A 123 -26.92 -11.21 -20.96
CA MET A 123 -27.94 -11.39 -19.91
C MET A 123 -29.28 -10.73 -20.25
N VAL A 124 -29.25 -9.56 -20.90
CA VAL A 124 -30.45 -8.74 -21.16
C VAL A 124 -31.01 -8.98 -22.57
N GLY A 125 -30.20 -9.50 -23.50
CA GLY A 125 -30.54 -9.67 -24.91
C GLY A 125 -30.03 -8.50 -25.76
N THR A 126 -29.54 -8.80 -26.96
CA THR A 126 -28.95 -7.78 -27.85
C THR A 126 -29.99 -6.79 -28.38
N ASP A 127 -31.25 -7.22 -28.46
CA ASP A 127 -32.42 -6.42 -28.82
C ASP A 127 -32.72 -5.34 -27.78
N VAL A 128 -32.58 -5.66 -26.50
CA VAL A 128 -32.75 -4.68 -25.41
C VAL A 128 -31.46 -3.90 -25.15
N PHE A 129 -30.29 -4.47 -25.41
CA PHE A 129 -29.02 -3.76 -25.16
C PHE A 129 -28.69 -2.70 -26.23
N LEU A 130 -29.04 -2.94 -27.50
CA LEU A 130 -28.72 -2.04 -28.62
C LEU A 130 -29.89 -1.15 -29.07
N ALA A 131 -31.08 -1.33 -28.51
CA ALA A 131 -32.23 -0.49 -28.86
C ALA A 131 -32.05 0.96 -28.35
N PRO A 132 -32.65 1.96 -29.03
CA PRO A 132 -32.85 3.28 -28.45
C PRO A 132 -33.76 3.20 -27.23
N HIS A 133 -33.37 3.83 -26.12
CA HIS A 133 -34.16 3.90 -24.90
C HIS A 133 -34.51 5.36 -24.60
N ASP A 134 -35.78 5.62 -24.31
CA ASP A 134 -36.22 6.91 -23.80
C ASP A 134 -35.94 7.01 -22.29
N ASP A 135 -35.49 8.18 -21.82
CA ASP A 135 -35.20 8.44 -20.40
C ASP A 135 -36.47 8.48 -19.53
N ALA A 136 -37.64 8.51 -20.15
CA ALA A 136 -38.92 8.52 -19.46
C ALA A 136 -39.20 7.17 -18.76
N ALA A 137 -39.45 7.21 -17.45
CA ALA A 137 -39.87 6.07 -16.61
C ALA A 137 -38.82 4.96 -16.34
N GLY A 138 -37.52 5.29 -16.32
CA GLY A 138 -36.50 4.34 -15.84
C GLY A 138 -36.07 3.30 -16.89
N GLY A 139 -36.11 3.66 -18.18
CA GLY A 139 -35.61 2.84 -19.29
C GLY A 139 -34.18 2.32 -19.07
N PHE A 140 -33.33 3.10 -18.40
CA PHE A 140 -31.99 2.69 -17.96
C PHE A 140 -31.97 1.40 -17.13
N TYR A 141 -32.92 1.22 -16.21
CA TYR A 141 -32.96 0.05 -15.34
C TYR A 141 -33.43 -1.23 -16.06
N ARG A 142 -33.95 -1.11 -17.30
CA ARG A 142 -34.18 -2.27 -18.17
C ARG A 142 -32.88 -2.79 -18.77
N VAL A 143 -31.95 -1.90 -19.08
CA VAL A 143 -30.61 -2.25 -19.61
C VAL A 143 -29.67 -2.64 -18.47
N MET A 144 -29.67 -1.89 -17.37
CA MET A 144 -28.86 -2.16 -16.19
C MET A 144 -29.74 -2.21 -14.93
N PRO A 145 -30.24 -3.40 -14.55
CA PRO A 145 -31.06 -3.54 -13.37
C PRO A 145 -30.33 -3.06 -12.11
N HIS A 146 -31.02 -2.34 -11.22
CA HIS A 146 -30.44 -1.83 -9.98
C HIS A 146 -29.79 -2.94 -9.13
N ALA A 147 -30.40 -4.13 -9.10
CA ALA A 147 -29.84 -5.29 -8.39
C ALA A 147 -28.47 -5.72 -8.94
N VAL A 148 -28.25 -5.60 -10.25
CA VAL A 148 -26.95 -5.90 -10.89
C VAL A 148 -25.91 -4.86 -10.46
N MET A 149 -26.26 -3.57 -10.43
CA MET A 149 -25.36 -2.51 -9.94
C MET A 149 -24.95 -2.74 -8.49
N VAL A 150 -25.93 -2.95 -7.60
CA VAL A 150 -25.68 -3.18 -6.18
C VAL A 150 -24.86 -4.45 -5.98
N GLY A 151 -25.19 -5.54 -6.68
CA GLY A 151 -24.45 -6.80 -6.59
C GLY A 151 -23.00 -6.65 -7.04
N LEU A 152 -22.77 -6.03 -8.21
CA LEU A 152 -21.42 -5.85 -8.77
C LEU A 152 -20.55 -4.95 -7.90
N PHE A 153 -21.01 -3.72 -7.66
CA PHE A 153 -20.22 -2.75 -6.87
C PHE A 153 -20.11 -3.16 -5.41
N GLY A 154 -21.16 -3.78 -4.85
CA GLY A 154 -21.14 -4.34 -3.50
C GLY A 154 -20.12 -5.47 -3.38
N ALA A 155 -20.05 -6.39 -4.35
CA ALA A 155 -19.06 -7.47 -4.35
C ALA A 155 -17.63 -6.92 -4.46
N VAL A 156 -17.37 -5.98 -5.38
CA VAL A 156 -16.04 -5.34 -5.54
C VAL A 156 -15.64 -4.56 -4.29
N GLY A 157 -16.57 -3.79 -3.71
CA GLY A 157 -16.35 -3.05 -2.47
C GLY A 157 -16.04 -3.97 -1.29
N THR A 158 -16.84 -5.03 -1.11
CA THR A 158 -16.62 -6.03 -0.06
C THR A 158 -15.27 -6.71 -0.23
N TRP A 159 -14.92 -7.12 -1.45
CA TRP A 159 -13.62 -7.71 -1.75
C TRP A 159 -12.48 -6.76 -1.39
N SER A 160 -12.61 -5.47 -1.72
CA SER A 160 -11.58 -4.45 -1.41
C SER A 160 -11.38 -4.29 0.09
N VAL A 161 -12.48 -4.22 0.86
CA VAL A 161 -12.44 -4.16 2.34
C VAL A 161 -11.77 -5.41 2.91
N VAL A 162 -12.14 -6.61 2.42
CA VAL A 162 -11.55 -7.87 2.87
C VAL A 162 -10.06 -7.92 2.54
N ALA A 163 -9.65 -7.54 1.33
CA ALA A 163 -8.26 -7.52 0.93
C ALA A 163 -7.41 -6.58 1.79
N LEU A 164 -7.93 -5.38 2.08
CA LEU A 164 -7.28 -4.42 2.99
C LEU A 164 -7.21 -4.96 4.41
N ALA A 165 -8.29 -5.52 4.95
CA ALA A 165 -8.32 -6.09 6.29
C ALA A 165 -7.32 -7.25 6.45
N VAL A 166 -7.22 -8.14 5.45
CA VAL A 166 -6.25 -9.23 5.43
C VAL A 166 -4.83 -8.69 5.35
N GLY A 167 -4.56 -7.71 4.47
CA GLY A 167 -3.26 -7.09 4.33
C GLY A 167 -2.81 -6.37 5.60
N LEU A 168 -3.69 -5.59 6.21
CA LEU A 168 -3.47 -4.91 7.48
C LEU A 168 -3.18 -5.92 8.60
N ARG A 169 -4.00 -6.97 8.72
CA ARG A 169 -3.79 -8.01 9.73
C ARG A 169 -2.46 -8.73 9.59
N ARG A 170 -2.02 -9.00 8.35
CA ARG A 170 -0.71 -9.61 8.07
C ARG A 170 0.44 -8.66 8.40
N CYS A 171 0.34 -7.40 7.97
CA CYS A 171 1.32 -6.37 8.28
C CYS A 171 1.47 -6.20 9.80
N TRP A 172 0.35 -6.06 10.50
CA TRP A 172 0.29 -5.89 11.95
C TRP A 172 0.94 -7.05 12.70
N ARG A 173 0.69 -8.30 12.28
CA ARG A 173 1.30 -9.48 12.90
C ARG A 173 2.80 -9.60 12.69
N ASP A 174 3.31 -9.00 11.62
CA ASP A 174 4.74 -9.02 11.28
C ASP A 174 5.51 -7.82 11.88
N GLN A 175 4.82 -6.84 12.48
CA GLN A 175 5.51 -5.70 13.10
C GLN A 175 6.29 -6.15 14.34
N PRO A 176 7.49 -5.59 14.57
CA PRO A 176 8.29 -5.93 15.74
C PRO A 176 7.54 -5.47 17.00
N ALA A 177 7.20 -6.41 17.87
CA ALA A 177 6.67 -6.07 19.19
C ALA A 177 7.76 -5.36 19.99
N THR A 178 7.48 -4.15 20.46
CA THR A 178 8.28 -3.51 21.50
C THR A 178 8.18 -4.35 22.77
N PRO A 179 9.30 -4.82 23.35
CA PRO A 179 9.27 -5.60 24.59
C PRO A 179 8.52 -4.83 25.69
N GLY A 180 7.45 -5.42 26.23
CA GLY A 180 6.62 -4.81 27.28
C GLY A 180 5.39 -4.04 26.79
N GLU A 181 5.24 -3.82 25.49
CA GLU A 181 4.08 -3.15 24.90
C GLU A 181 3.08 -4.19 24.39
N SER A 182 1.93 -4.29 25.07
CA SER A 182 0.81 -5.12 24.62
C SER A 182 -0.30 -4.23 24.07
N ILE A 183 -0.97 -4.70 23.03
CA ILE A 183 -2.16 -4.05 22.49
C ILE A 183 -3.24 -4.14 23.55
N SER A 184 -3.39 -3.05 24.30
CA SER A 184 -4.40 -2.88 25.33
C SER A 184 -5.34 -1.76 24.92
N TRP A 185 -6.55 -1.80 25.47
CA TRP A 185 -7.50 -0.70 25.31
C TRP A 185 -6.93 0.64 25.81
N GLY A 186 -6.07 0.61 26.84
CA GLY A 186 -5.38 1.79 27.34
C GLY A 186 -4.40 2.39 26.32
N ALA A 187 -3.61 1.54 25.65
CA ALA A 187 -2.70 1.98 24.59
C ALA A 187 -3.48 2.53 23.38
N ALA A 188 -4.56 1.88 22.97
CA ALA A 188 -5.42 2.34 21.89
C ALA A 188 -6.08 3.71 22.20
N HIS A 189 -6.59 3.88 23.41
CA HIS A 189 -7.17 5.15 23.86
C HIS A 189 -6.10 6.26 23.97
N GLY A 190 -4.91 5.93 24.47
CA GLY A 190 -3.78 6.86 24.54
C GLY A 190 -3.37 7.36 23.16
N ALA A 191 -3.16 6.44 22.21
CA ALA A 191 -2.83 6.76 20.83
C ALA A 191 -3.94 7.58 20.13
N LEU A 192 -5.20 7.24 20.37
CA LEU A 192 -6.33 8.02 19.83
C LEU A 192 -6.34 9.44 20.38
N ARG A 193 -6.08 9.62 21.68
CA ARG A 193 -6.02 10.95 22.30
C ARG A 193 -4.87 11.76 21.73
N GLU A 194 -3.68 11.19 21.59
CA GLU A 194 -2.52 11.84 20.96
C GLU A 194 -2.77 12.21 19.50
N ALA A 195 -3.52 11.40 18.75
CA ALA A 195 -3.87 11.73 17.37
C ALA A 195 -4.88 12.88 17.24
N LEU A 196 -5.65 13.18 18.30
CA LEU A 196 -6.69 14.20 18.33
C LEU A 196 -6.24 15.53 18.94
N THR A 197 -5.06 15.57 19.57
CA THR A 197 -4.49 16.75 20.23
C THR A 197 -3.22 17.21 19.53
#